data_AF-A0A7H8RC33-F1
#
_entry.id   AF-A0A7H8RC33-F1
#
_cell.length_a   1.000
_cell.length_b   1.000
_cell.length_c   1.000
_cell.angle_alpha   90.00
_cell.angle_beta   90.00
_cell.angle_gamma   90.00
#
_symmetry.space_group_name_H-M   'P 1'
#
loop_
_entity.id
_entity.type
_entity.pdbx_description
1 polymer ?
#
loop_
_entity_poly.entity_id
_entity_poly.type
_entity_poly.pdbx_seq_one_letter_code
_entity_poly.pdbx_strand_id
1 'polypeptide(L)'
;MKLLFPGLSQAASISARSALRKQPQSSSAAFDSICLRCRRQQLRYNSGNSKQLADDPQWISPIDQPSKIVRVGRRHGGPGLVLLALIPITAFALGTWQVQRLDWKTKLIAKFEDRLVKPPLPLPPRLDPNAIPEFDYRRIVARGKFRHDQEMLVGPRMHEGEDGFFVITPLERGDGMSTVLVNRGWVSRKLKDQKDRPLGVPQGEVVVEGLLREPIQKNYFTPDNRPDKGQFFFPDIEEMAELTKSQPILIEQTMAPDLIESLDREAKGIPIGRAAQVNLRNNHAQYIFTWYGLSVSTAIMLWMLLRKRPNEAVRRMRQSKNT
;
A
#
# COMPACT_ATOMS: atom_id res chain seq x y z
N MET A 1 55.43 41.80 12.28
CA MET A 1 56.90 41.63 12.42
C MET A 1 57.21 40.15 12.23
N LYS A 2 58.24 39.83 11.42
CA LYS A 2 59.10 38.60 11.37
C LYS A 2 58.47 37.21 11.73
N LEU A 3 58.41 36.25 10.80
CA LEU A 3 59.49 35.30 10.37
C LEU A 3 59.79 34.22 11.46
N LEU A 4 60.18 32.96 11.17
CA LEU A 4 60.78 32.31 9.99
C LEU A 4 60.55 30.77 10.01
N PHE A 5 60.67 30.07 8.86
CA PHE A 5 61.07 28.65 8.80
C PHE A 5 62.59 28.55 9.05
N PRO A 6 63.08 27.52 9.76
CA PRO A 6 63.70 26.35 9.09
C PRO A 6 63.40 25.02 9.83
N GLY A 7 63.80 23.83 9.39
CA GLY A 7 64.46 23.43 8.12
C GLY A 7 65.60 22.41 8.31
N LEU A 8 65.66 21.40 7.43
CA LEU A 8 66.84 20.59 7.03
C LEU A 8 67.47 19.65 8.10
N SER A 9 67.54 18.33 7.83
CA SER A 9 68.69 17.59 7.24
C SER A 9 69.73 17.17 8.32
N GLN A 10 70.36 15.99 8.34
CA GLN A 10 70.80 15.03 7.30
C GLN A 10 70.42 13.58 7.70
N ALA A 11 70.34 12.53 6.86
CA ALA A 11 70.95 12.19 5.56
C ALA A 11 72.36 11.54 5.62
N ALA A 12 72.67 10.71 4.60
CA ALA A 12 73.84 9.82 4.46
C ALA A 12 73.83 8.56 5.38
N SER A 13 74.50 7.46 5.05
CA SER A 13 75.59 7.26 4.07
C SER A 13 75.50 5.89 3.33
N ILE A 14 75.72 5.86 2.00
CA ILE A 14 76.95 5.39 1.27
C ILE A 14 77.05 3.84 1.21
N SER A 15 77.34 3.15 0.09
CA SER A 15 77.82 3.46 -1.29
C SER A 15 77.09 2.54 -2.31
N ALA A 16 77.49 2.17 -3.55
CA ALA A 16 78.53 2.43 -4.56
C ALA A 16 78.06 1.81 -5.91
N ARG A 17 78.59 2.07 -7.13
CA ARG A 17 79.31 3.22 -7.74
C ARG A 17 79.31 3.05 -9.27
N SER A 18 78.97 4.11 -10.02
CA SER A 18 79.50 4.42 -11.38
C SER A 18 79.14 3.44 -12.55
N ALA A 19 79.31 3.78 -13.85
CA ALA A 19 79.92 4.99 -14.45
C ALA A 19 79.33 5.39 -15.83
N LEU A 20 79.33 6.70 -16.09
CA LEU A 20 79.75 7.33 -17.36
C LEU A 20 79.15 6.93 -18.74
N ARG A 21 78.40 7.90 -19.30
CA ARG A 21 78.84 8.78 -20.44
C ARG A 21 78.27 8.55 -21.86
N LYS A 22 78.01 9.69 -22.52
CA LYS A 22 77.77 9.95 -23.97
C LYS A 22 76.43 9.50 -24.59
N GLN A 23 75.68 10.48 -25.09
CA GLN A 23 74.98 10.33 -26.37
C GLN A 23 76.01 10.25 -27.51
N PRO A 24 75.65 9.59 -28.63
CA PRO A 24 75.42 10.37 -29.85
C PRO A 24 74.08 10.04 -30.53
N GLN A 25 73.74 10.83 -31.54
CA GLN A 25 72.60 10.60 -32.44
C GLN A 25 72.92 9.46 -33.42
N SER A 26 71.90 8.72 -33.89
CA SER A 26 71.60 8.52 -35.32
C SER A 26 70.51 7.45 -35.58
N SER A 27 69.99 7.49 -36.81
CA SER A 27 69.20 6.49 -37.53
C SER A 27 67.83 6.03 -36.98
N SER A 28 66.91 5.91 -37.93
CA SER A 28 65.54 5.43 -37.77
C SER A 28 65.45 3.90 -37.78
N ALA A 29 64.59 3.33 -36.95
CA ALA A 29 64.01 2.00 -37.17
C ALA A 29 62.50 2.04 -36.81
N ALA A 30 61.65 1.45 -37.66
CA ALA A 30 60.21 1.46 -37.46
C ALA A 30 59.73 0.34 -36.51
N PHE A 31 58.55 0.51 -35.91
CA PHE A 31 57.87 -0.54 -35.15
C PHE A 31 57.33 -1.63 -36.10
N ASP A 32 58.12 -2.65 -36.39
CA ASP A 32 57.71 -3.81 -37.20
C ASP A 32 56.89 -4.81 -36.34
N SER A 33 55.63 -4.45 -36.06
CA SER A 33 54.70 -5.22 -35.22
C SER A 33 53.71 -6.09 -36.02
N ILE A 34 54.08 -6.47 -37.25
CA ILE A 34 53.26 -7.36 -38.09
C ILE A 34 53.19 -8.75 -37.46
N CYS A 35 51.98 -9.17 -37.05
CA CYS A 35 51.74 -10.49 -36.47
C CYS A 35 52.24 -11.61 -37.41
N LEU A 36 52.97 -12.59 -36.84
CA LEU A 36 53.50 -13.75 -37.59
C LEU A 36 52.43 -14.59 -38.29
N ARG A 37 51.16 -14.57 -37.82
CA ARG A 37 50.03 -15.16 -38.56
C ARG A 37 49.70 -14.37 -39.84
N CYS A 38 49.65 -13.03 -39.76
CA CYS A 38 49.40 -12.17 -40.92
C CYS A 38 50.50 -12.32 -41.98
N ARG A 39 51.78 -12.34 -41.57
CA ARG A 39 52.91 -12.57 -42.51
C ARG A 39 52.78 -13.94 -43.22
N ARG A 40 52.35 -15.00 -42.53
CA ARG A 40 52.07 -16.32 -43.17
C ARG A 40 50.84 -16.31 -44.09
N GLN A 41 49.84 -15.47 -43.83
CA GLN A 41 48.67 -15.32 -44.72
C GLN A 41 49.02 -14.57 -46.00
N GLN A 42 49.74 -13.45 -45.91
CA GLN A 42 50.20 -12.68 -47.08
C GLN A 42 51.16 -13.49 -47.97
N LEU A 43 52.09 -14.26 -47.38
CA LEU A 43 52.98 -15.14 -48.14
C LEU A 43 52.26 -16.30 -48.85
N ARG A 44 51.06 -16.69 -48.41
CA ARG A 44 50.21 -17.64 -49.16
C ARG A 44 49.40 -16.96 -50.26
N TYR A 45 49.02 -15.70 -50.09
CA TYR A 45 48.31 -14.92 -51.11
C TYR A 45 49.20 -14.64 -52.33
N ASN A 46 50.46 -14.24 -52.11
CA ASN A 46 51.43 -14.00 -53.19
C ASN A 46 51.97 -15.26 -53.90
N SER A 47 51.46 -16.45 -53.58
CA SER A 47 51.96 -17.75 -54.10
C SER A 47 51.06 -18.36 -55.18
N GLY A 48 50.04 -17.64 -55.65
CA GLY A 48 49.13 -18.09 -56.70
C GLY A 48 48.64 -16.92 -57.55
N ASN A 49 48.19 -17.23 -58.77
CA ASN A 49 47.64 -16.24 -59.71
C ASN A 49 46.21 -15.83 -59.31
N SER A 50 46.06 -15.19 -58.15
CA SER A 50 44.79 -14.66 -57.67
C SER A 50 44.48 -13.35 -58.40
N LYS A 51 43.65 -13.44 -59.46
CA LYS A 51 42.94 -12.27 -60.00
C LYS A 51 42.34 -11.46 -58.84
N GLN A 52 42.47 -10.14 -58.86
CA GLN A 52 41.71 -9.33 -57.90
C GLN A 52 40.23 -9.50 -58.19
N LEU A 53 39.39 -9.52 -57.16
CA LEU A 53 37.95 -9.72 -57.34
C LEU A 53 37.33 -8.65 -58.24
N ALA A 54 37.88 -7.43 -58.26
CA ALA A 54 37.49 -6.35 -59.16
C ALA A 54 37.91 -6.53 -60.63
N ASP A 55 38.74 -7.53 -60.96
CA ASP A 55 39.13 -7.87 -62.34
C ASP A 55 38.14 -8.85 -63.00
N ASP A 56 37.18 -9.38 -62.24
CA ASP A 56 36.11 -10.24 -62.75
C ASP A 56 34.96 -9.36 -63.28
N PRO A 57 34.58 -9.44 -64.57
CA PRO A 57 33.48 -8.64 -65.12
C PRO A 57 32.09 -8.99 -64.55
N GLN A 58 31.96 -10.01 -63.71
CA GLN A 58 30.75 -10.31 -62.93
C GLN A 58 30.79 -9.76 -61.50
N TRP A 59 31.89 -9.18 -61.04
CA TRP A 59 32.00 -8.62 -59.69
C TRP A 59 31.31 -7.26 -59.58
N ILE A 60 30.42 -7.14 -58.61
CA ILE A 60 29.72 -5.89 -58.27
C ILE A 60 30.21 -5.46 -56.88
N SER A 61 30.71 -4.23 -56.78
CA SER A 61 31.15 -3.65 -55.51
C SER A 61 30.01 -3.65 -54.48
N PRO A 62 30.28 -3.90 -53.19
CA PRO A 62 29.30 -3.69 -52.11
C PRO A 62 28.75 -2.26 -52.03
N ILE A 63 29.41 -1.28 -52.65
CA ILE A 63 28.97 0.12 -52.77
C ILE A 63 28.00 0.30 -53.95
N ASP A 64 28.25 -0.39 -55.07
CA ASP A 64 27.47 -0.29 -56.31
C ASP A 64 26.24 -1.23 -56.28
N GLN A 65 26.21 -2.19 -55.36
CA GLN A 65 25.10 -3.12 -55.18
C GLN A 65 23.81 -2.33 -54.84
N PRO A 66 22.74 -2.40 -55.66
CA PRO A 66 21.59 -1.53 -55.53
C PRO A 66 20.87 -1.76 -54.20
N SER A 67 20.88 -0.73 -53.35
CA SER A 67 20.38 -0.83 -51.97
C SER A 67 18.97 -1.42 -51.89
N LYS A 68 18.90 -2.69 -51.46
CA LYS A 68 17.64 -3.42 -51.32
C LYS A 68 16.89 -2.87 -50.11
N ILE A 69 16.04 -1.86 -50.36
CA ILE A 69 15.20 -1.22 -49.33
C ILE A 69 14.22 -2.26 -48.79
N VAL A 70 14.65 -3.01 -47.77
CA VAL A 70 13.78 -3.88 -46.99
C VAL A 70 12.76 -2.98 -46.30
N ARG A 71 11.54 -2.96 -46.82
CA ARG A 71 10.39 -2.37 -46.13
C ARG A 71 10.15 -3.22 -44.89
N VAL A 72 10.75 -2.83 -43.75
CA VAL A 72 10.28 -3.26 -42.43
C VAL A 72 8.77 -3.07 -42.42
N GLY A 73 8.05 -4.18 -42.18
CA GLY A 73 6.60 -4.24 -42.35
C GLY A 73 5.90 -3.15 -41.54
N ARG A 74 4.68 -2.79 -41.97
CA ARG A 74 3.82 -1.84 -41.24
C ARG A 74 3.86 -2.20 -39.74
N ARG A 75 4.37 -1.29 -38.90
CA ARG A 75 4.33 -1.43 -37.43
C ARG A 75 2.93 -1.87 -37.01
N HIS A 76 2.83 -2.77 -36.02
CA HIS A 76 1.59 -3.40 -35.55
C HIS A 76 0.54 -2.36 -35.07
N GLY A 77 -0.16 -1.72 -36.00
CA GLY A 77 -0.87 -0.46 -35.77
C GLY A 77 -2.36 -0.59 -35.45
N GLY A 78 -2.92 -1.80 -35.49
CA GLY A 78 -4.29 -2.08 -35.09
C GLY A 78 -4.38 -2.40 -33.59
N PRO A 79 -4.42 -3.70 -33.21
CA PRO A 79 -4.77 -4.12 -31.86
C PRO A 79 -3.85 -3.56 -30.77
N GLY A 80 -2.54 -3.49 -31.01
CA GLY A 80 -1.58 -2.95 -30.03
C GLY A 80 -1.79 -1.45 -29.73
N LEU A 81 -2.23 -0.67 -30.72
CA LEU A 81 -2.54 0.76 -30.53
C LEU A 81 -3.86 0.95 -29.79
N VAL A 82 -4.87 0.11 -30.08
CA VAL A 82 -6.17 0.11 -29.38
C VAL A 82 -5.98 -0.28 -27.91
N LEU A 83 -5.22 -1.33 -27.61
CA LEU A 83 -4.89 -1.73 -26.24
C LEU A 83 -4.16 -0.61 -25.48
N LEU A 84 -3.21 0.07 -26.13
CA LEU A 84 -2.49 1.20 -25.53
C LEU A 84 -3.42 2.41 -25.26
N ALA A 85 -4.42 2.63 -26.12
CA ALA A 85 -5.41 3.69 -25.99
C ALA A 85 -6.50 3.41 -24.93
N LEU A 86 -6.77 2.15 -24.62
CA LEU A 86 -7.71 1.77 -23.55
C LEU A 86 -7.17 2.13 -22.15
N ILE A 87 -5.84 2.08 -21.93
CA ILE A 87 -5.22 2.33 -20.62
C ILE A 87 -5.57 3.71 -20.03
N PRO A 88 -5.40 4.85 -20.74
CA PRO A 88 -5.82 6.15 -20.21
C PRO A 88 -7.34 6.24 -20.00
N ILE A 89 -8.15 5.59 -20.84
CA ILE A 89 -9.62 5.62 -20.74
C ILE A 89 -10.09 4.88 -19.47
N THR A 90 -9.56 3.67 -19.21
CA THR A 90 -9.90 2.91 -18.00
C THR A 90 -9.34 3.55 -16.74
N ALA A 91 -8.14 4.14 -16.79
CA ALA A 91 -7.59 4.91 -15.69
C ALA A 91 -8.43 6.17 -15.37
N PHE A 92 -8.92 6.89 -16.38
CA PHE A 92 -9.82 8.03 -16.18
C PHE A 92 -11.17 7.62 -15.58
N ALA A 93 -11.75 6.50 -16.05
CA ALA A 93 -12.99 5.95 -15.51
C ALA A 93 -12.83 5.50 -14.05
N LEU A 94 -11.71 4.85 -13.71
CA LEU A 94 -11.36 4.47 -12.33
C LEU A 94 -11.12 5.70 -11.45
N GLY A 95 -10.45 6.74 -11.95
CA GLY A 95 -10.32 8.03 -11.25
C GLY A 95 -11.67 8.67 -10.96
N THR A 96 -12.57 8.68 -11.95
CA THR A 96 -13.94 9.20 -11.82
C THR A 96 -14.75 8.42 -10.77
N TRP A 97 -14.67 7.08 -10.81
CA TRP A 97 -15.31 6.22 -9.82
C TRP A 97 -14.77 6.47 -8.40
N GLN A 98 -13.45 6.71 -8.24
CA GLN A 98 -12.86 7.04 -6.95
C GLN A 98 -13.32 8.40 -6.42
N VAL A 99 -13.59 9.39 -7.28
CA VAL A 99 -14.23 10.67 -6.89
C VAL A 99 -15.64 10.43 -6.35
N GLN A 100 -16.46 9.66 -7.06
CA GLN A 100 -17.82 9.31 -6.61
C GLN A 100 -17.79 8.50 -5.30
N ARG A 101 -16.85 7.57 -5.17
CA ARG A 101 -16.66 6.75 -3.97
C ARG A 101 -16.17 7.56 -2.77
N LEU A 102 -15.34 8.58 -3.00
CA LEU A 102 -14.91 9.55 -1.99
C LEU A 102 -16.09 10.39 -1.50
N ASP A 103 -16.86 10.99 -2.41
CA ASP A 103 -18.05 11.80 -2.08
C ASP A 103 -19.07 11.01 -1.23
N TRP A 104 -19.41 9.79 -1.66
CA TRP A 104 -20.28 8.88 -0.92
C TRP A 104 -19.71 8.54 0.47
N LYS A 105 -18.41 8.22 0.57
CA LYS A 105 -17.73 7.95 1.85
C LYS A 105 -17.77 9.16 2.79
N THR A 106 -17.48 10.36 2.29
CA THR A 106 -17.46 11.59 3.09
C THR A 106 -18.86 11.96 3.57
N LYS A 107 -19.89 11.83 2.73
CA LYS A 107 -21.29 12.03 3.12
C LYS A 107 -21.75 11.03 4.20
N LEU A 108 -21.30 9.78 4.11
CA LEU A 108 -21.60 8.77 5.14
C LEU A 108 -20.89 9.07 6.46
N ILE A 109 -19.64 9.53 6.43
CA ILE A 109 -18.89 9.95 7.63
C ILE A 109 -19.59 11.15 8.29
N ALA A 110 -19.89 12.21 7.54
CA ALA A 110 -20.59 13.40 8.06
C ALA A 110 -21.97 13.06 8.66
N LYS A 111 -22.72 12.11 8.05
CA LYS A 111 -23.99 11.59 8.59
C LYS A 111 -23.82 10.92 9.96
N PHE A 112 -22.68 10.27 10.22
CA PHE A 112 -22.39 9.66 11.52
C PHE A 112 -21.85 10.69 12.53
N GLU A 113 -21.05 11.65 12.10
CA GLU A 113 -20.54 12.73 12.96
C GLU A 113 -21.69 13.61 13.52
N ASP A 114 -22.66 13.97 12.68
CA ASP A 114 -23.91 14.64 13.08
C ASP A 114 -24.70 13.84 14.16
N ARG A 115 -24.70 12.50 14.08
CA ARG A 115 -25.37 11.63 15.07
C ARG A 115 -24.62 11.53 16.40
N LEU A 116 -23.31 11.74 16.41
CA LEU A 116 -22.47 11.76 17.61
C LEU A 116 -22.58 13.08 18.40
N VAL A 117 -22.65 14.21 17.69
CA VAL A 117 -22.73 15.55 18.33
C VAL A 117 -24.08 15.76 19.03
N LYS A 118 -25.17 15.15 18.54
CA LYS A 118 -26.51 15.27 19.12
C LYS A 118 -26.58 14.71 20.56
N PRO A 119 -27.22 15.39 21.52
CA PRO A 119 -27.25 15.00 22.94
C PRO A 119 -27.83 13.59 23.13
N PRO A 120 -27.32 12.74 24.04
CA PRO A 120 -27.73 11.33 24.13
C PRO A 120 -29.25 11.12 24.29
N LEU A 121 -29.80 10.11 23.59
CA LEU A 121 -31.20 9.73 23.75
C LEU A 121 -31.39 8.70 24.87
N PRO A 122 -32.42 8.80 25.73
CA PRO A 122 -32.80 7.71 26.61
C PRO A 122 -33.29 6.52 25.77
N LEU A 123 -32.81 5.31 26.09
CA LEU A 123 -33.16 4.10 25.34
C LEU A 123 -34.63 3.70 25.62
N PRO A 124 -35.52 3.61 24.62
CA PRO A 124 -36.95 3.36 24.86
C PRO A 124 -37.23 1.95 25.43
N PRO A 125 -38.39 1.71 26.06
CA PRO A 125 -38.69 0.44 26.76
C PRO A 125 -38.62 -0.81 25.88
N ARG A 126 -38.92 -0.66 24.58
CA ARG A 126 -38.68 -1.66 23.53
C ARG A 126 -38.16 -0.94 22.29
N LEU A 127 -37.35 -1.66 21.52
CA LEU A 127 -36.83 -1.23 20.22
C LEU A 127 -37.21 -2.27 19.16
N ASP A 128 -37.34 -1.81 17.92
CA ASP A 128 -37.40 -2.65 16.73
C ASP A 128 -35.97 -2.81 16.16
N PRO A 129 -35.43 -4.04 16.03
CA PRO A 129 -34.13 -4.30 15.40
C PRO A 129 -34.02 -3.74 13.97
N ASN A 130 -35.13 -3.64 13.23
CA ASN A 130 -35.14 -3.10 11.87
C ASN A 130 -34.84 -1.59 11.83
N ALA A 131 -35.06 -0.85 12.93
CA ALA A 131 -34.76 0.57 13.02
C ALA A 131 -33.27 0.86 13.29
N ILE A 132 -32.47 -0.13 13.72
CA ILE A 132 -31.09 0.08 14.17
C ILE A 132 -30.19 0.77 13.12
N PRO A 133 -30.23 0.45 11.81
CA PRO A 133 -29.43 1.17 10.80
C PRO A 133 -29.79 2.66 10.68
N GLU A 134 -31.04 3.04 10.97
CA GLU A 134 -31.45 4.45 11.03
C GLU A 134 -30.82 5.19 12.22
N PHE A 135 -30.32 4.47 13.23
CA PHE A 135 -29.71 5.01 14.44
C PHE A 135 -28.24 4.55 14.68
N ASP A 136 -27.56 3.92 13.72
CA ASP A 136 -26.11 3.63 13.83
C ASP A 136 -25.29 4.90 14.08
N TYR A 137 -24.29 4.83 14.95
CA TYR A 137 -23.53 5.95 15.55
C TYR A 137 -24.35 6.92 16.43
N ARG A 138 -25.60 6.61 16.80
CA ARG A 138 -26.36 7.45 17.72
C ARG A 138 -25.93 7.22 19.17
N ARG A 139 -25.57 8.30 19.88
CA ARG A 139 -25.39 8.29 21.34
C ARG A 139 -26.70 8.01 22.07
N ILE A 140 -26.68 7.03 22.95
CA ILE A 140 -27.80 6.65 23.83
C ILE A 140 -27.36 6.58 25.30
N VAL A 141 -28.34 6.64 26.20
CA VAL A 141 -28.21 6.36 27.63
C VAL A 141 -29.15 5.22 27.99
N ALA A 142 -28.62 4.18 28.62
CA ALA A 142 -29.39 3.13 29.26
C ALA A 142 -29.11 3.10 30.77
N ARG A 143 -30.08 2.63 31.55
CA ARG A 143 -29.94 2.33 32.98
C ARG A 143 -30.38 0.90 33.23
N GLY A 144 -29.84 0.26 34.26
CA GLY A 144 -30.16 -1.12 34.61
C GLY A 144 -29.05 -1.81 35.38
N LYS A 145 -29.20 -3.12 35.60
CA LYS A 145 -28.22 -3.99 36.25
C LYS A 145 -27.55 -4.89 35.21
N PHE A 146 -26.23 -5.05 35.29
CA PHE A 146 -25.53 -6.02 34.46
C PHE A 146 -25.76 -7.46 34.94
N ARG A 147 -26.14 -8.33 34.00
CA ARG A 147 -26.26 -9.78 34.21
C ARG A 147 -24.93 -10.47 33.95
N HIS A 148 -24.00 -10.32 34.91
CA HIS A 148 -22.65 -10.90 34.85
C HIS A 148 -22.64 -12.44 34.81
N ASP A 149 -23.75 -13.07 35.23
CA ASP A 149 -24.05 -14.50 35.03
C ASP A 149 -24.10 -14.92 33.55
N GLN A 150 -24.29 -13.96 32.64
CA GLN A 150 -24.36 -14.16 31.19
C GLN A 150 -23.37 -13.25 30.44
N GLU A 151 -22.22 -12.96 31.06
CA GLU A 151 -21.11 -12.28 30.39
C GLU A 151 -20.48 -13.16 29.30
N MET A 152 -20.33 -12.61 28.10
CA MET A 152 -19.80 -13.28 26.91
C MET A 152 -18.54 -12.56 26.44
N LEU A 153 -17.50 -13.33 26.08
CA LEU A 153 -16.19 -12.78 25.72
C LEU A 153 -15.91 -13.02 24.24
N VAL A 154 -15.76 -11.93 23.48
CA VAL A 154 -15.55 -11.98 22.03
C VAL A 154 -14.08 -11.75 21.69
N GLY A 155 -13.41 -12.75 21.12
CA GLY A 155 -11.99 -12.62 20.75
C GLY A 155 -11.37 -13.82 20.03
N PRO A 156 -10.05 -13.81 19.82
CA PRO A 156 -9.10 -12.79 20.29
C PRO A 156 -9.29 -11.40 19.65
N ARG A 157 -8.95 -10.35 20.41
CA ARG A 157 -8.94 -8.95 19.99
C ARG A 157 -7.67 -8.28 20.50
N MET A 158 -6.87 -7.73 19.58
CA MET A 158 -5.68 -6.95 19.89
C MET A 158 -6.06 -5.52 20.31
N HIS A 159 -5.43 -5.02 21.38
CA HIS A 159 -5.49 -3.62 21.81
C HIS A 159 -4.09 -3.20 22.27
N GLU A 160 -3.56 -2.12 21.71
CA GLU A 160 -2.23 -1.55 21.99
C GLU A 160 -1.01 -2.51 21.91
N GLY A 161 -1.21 -3.73 21.39
CA GLY A 161 -0.18 -4.79 21.30
C GLY A 161 -0.42 -5.95 22.28
N GLU A 162 -1.29 -5.78 23.28
CA GLU A 162 -1.81 -6.85 24.11
C GLU A 162 -2.96 -7.59 23.42
N ASP A 163 -3.09 -8.87 23.73
CA ASP A 163 -4.10 -9.77 23.21
C ASP A 163 -5.21 -9.96 24.27
N GLY A 164 -6.48 -9.90 23.87
CA GLY A 164 -7.60 -9.86 24.81
C GLY A 164 -8.97 -10.11 24.19
N PHE A 165 -10.03 -9.61 24.84
CA PHE A 165 -11.43 -9.88 24.49
C PHE A 165 -12.29 -8.62 24.62
N PHE A 166 -13.34 -8.50 23.80
CA PHE A 166 -14.45 -7.58 24.12
C PHE A 166 -15.41 -8.24 25.10
N VAL A 167 -15.81 -7.51 26.13
CA VAL A 167 -16.74 -7.96 27.18
C VAL A 167 -18.15 -7.55 26.80
N ILE A 168 -18.99 -8.52 26.43
CA ILE A 168 -20.42 -8.29 26.19
C ILE A 168 -21.20 -8.77 27.41
N THR A 169 -22.05 -7.92 27.98
CA THR A 169 -22.90 -8.27 29.12
C THR A 169 -24.33 -7.79 28.88
N PRO A 170 -25.36 -8.61 29.13
CA PRO A 170 -26.75 -8.14 29.08
C PRO A 170 -27.00 -7.12 30.20
N LEU A 171 -27.66 -6.02 29.85
CA LEU A 171 -28.13 -4.99 30.77
C LEU A 171 -29.64 -5.15 30.96
N GLU A 172 -30.04 -5.59 32.15
CA GLU A 172 -31.45 -5.73 32.56
C GLU A 172 -31.96 -4.36 33.07
N ARG A 173 -32.91 -3.76 32.35
CA ARG A 173 -33.27 -2.34 32.53
C ARG A 173 -34.38 -2.06 33.54
N GLY A 174 -34.94 -3.09 34.18
CA GLY A 174 -36.07 -2.95 35.12
C GLY A 174 -37.41 -2.66 34.42
N ASP A 175 -38.45 -2.41 35.23
CA ASP A 175 -39.75 -1.83 34.84
C ASP A 175 -40.45 -2.40 33.59
N GLY A 176 -40.25 -3.69 33.30
CA GLY A 176 -40.80 -4.35 32.11
C GLY A 176 -40.16 -3.91 30.78
N MET A 177 -39.07 -3.13 30.83
CA MET A 177 -38.24 -2.78 29.68
C MET A 177 -37.42 -3.99 29.21
N SER A 178 -37.03 -3.99 27.94
CA SER A 178 -36.20 -5.07 27.38
C SER A 178 -34.77 -5.07 27.94
N THR A 179 -34.26 -6.26 28.25
CA THR A 179 -32.82 -6.51 28.38
C THR A 179 -32.14 -6.26 27.03
N VAL A 180 -30.96 -5.63 27.02
CA VAL A 180 -30.17 -5.30 25.81
C VAL A 180 -28.70 -5.70 25.98
N LEU A 181 -27.99 -5.97 24.88
CA LEU A 181 -26.56 -6.32 24.95
C LEU A 181 -25.70 -5.06 25.02
N VAL A 182 -24.72 -5.04 25.92
CA VAL A 182 -23.72 -3.96 26.02
C VAL A 182 -22.34 -4.55 25.81
N ASN A 183 -21.64 -4.12 24.75
CA ASN A 183 -20.19 -4.28 24.64
C ASN A 183 -19.56 -3.22 25.55
N ARG A 184 -19.11 -3.66 26.73
CA ARG A 184 -18.57 -2.81 27.80
C ARG A 184 -17.16 -2.29 27.50
N GLY A 185 -16.47 -2.87 26.52
CA GLY A 185 -15.09 -2.53 26.18
C GLY A 185 -14.16 -3.73 26.09
N TRP A 186 -12.88 -3.46 25.89
CA TRP A 186 -11.82 -4.48 25.83
C TRP A 186 -11.25 -4.81 27.22
N VAL A 187 -10.77 -6.05 27.39
CA VAL A 187 -9.99 -6.50 28.55
C VAL A 187 -8.84 -7.41 28.11
N SER A 188 -7.65 -7.26 28.71
CA SER A 188 -6.49 -8.12 28.46
C SER A 188 -6.78 -9.58 28.79
N ARG A 189 -6.18 -10.51 28.04
CA ARG A 189 -6.28 -11.98 28.23
C ARG A 189 -5.94 -12.42 29.66
N LYS A 190 -5.13 -11.64 30.39
CA LYS A 190 -4.76 -11.89 31.80
C LYS A 190 -5.93 -11.69 32.77
N LEU A 191 -6.88 -10.82 32.44
CA LEU A 191 -8.03 -10.41 33.27
C LEU A 191 -9.35 -10.90 32.64
N LYS A 192 -9.28 -12.01 31.90
CA LYS A 192 -10.39 -12.67 31.22
C LYS A 192 -11.49 -13.04 32.22
N ASP A 193 -11.13 -13.73 33.30
CA ASP A 193 -12.09 -14.30 34.24
C ASP A 193 -12.49 -13.27 35.31
N GLN A 194 -13.79 -13.21 35.64
CA GLN A 194 -14.37 -12.16 36.49
C GLN A 194 -13.74 -12.02 37.88
N LYS A 195 -13.20 -13.12 38.41
CA LYS A 195 -12.55 -13.19 39.74
C LYS A 195 -11.31 -12.30 39.83
N ASP A 196 -10.60 -12.14 38.73
CA ASP A 196 -9.32 -11.42 38.67
C ASP A 196 -9.53 -9.91 38.42
N ARG A 197 -10.78 -9.49 38.16
CA ARG A 197 -11.18 -8.09 37.89
C ARG A 197 -12.45 -7.67 38.64
N PRO A 198 -12.49 -7.72 39.98
CA PRO A 198 -13.70 -7.39 40.76
C PRO A 198 -14.22 -5.97 40.50
N LEU A 199 -13.32 -4.99 40.29
CA LEU A 199 -13.71 -3.61 39.92
C LEU A 199 -14.32 -3.53 38.50
N GLY A 200 -13.95 -4.44 37.61
CA GLY A 200 -14.55 -4.64 36.30
C GLY A 200 -15.92 -5.34 36.32
N VAL A 201 -16.45 -5.72 37.49
CA VAL A 201 -17.71 -6.46 37.66
C VAL A 201 -18.63 -5.71 38.64
N PRO A 202 -19.06 -4.47 38.31
CA PRO A 202 -19.80 -3.60 39.22
C PRO A 202 -21.16 -4.19 39.60
N GLN A 203 -21.50 -4.12 40.88
CA GLN A 203 -22.74 -4.65 41.45
C GLN A 203 -23.76 -3.53 41.68
N GLY A 204 -25.03 -3.78 41.33
CA GLY A 204 -26.12 -2.82 41.46
C GLY A 204 -26.57 -2.22 40.12
N GLU A 205 -27.28 -1.09 40.18
CA GLU A 205 -27.69 -0.32 39.00
C GLU A 205 -26.50 0.50 38.46
N VAL A 206 -26.38 0.57 37.14
CA VAL A 206 -25.39 1.36 36.42
C VAL A 206 -26.05 2.23 35.35
N VAL A 207 -25.42 3.35 35.02
CA VAL A 207 -25.75 4.16 33.85
C VAL A 207 -24.73 3.85 32.76
N VAL A 208 -25.21 3.46 31.57
CA VAL A 208 -24.38 3.16 30.40
C VAL A 208 -24.62 4.22 29.34
N GLU A 209 -23.60 5.05 29.07
CA GLU A 209 -23.51 5.81 27.83
C GLU A 209 -22.84 4.97 26.74
N GLY A 210 -23.38 5.00 25.54
CA GLY A 210 -22.81 4.26 24.41
C GLY A 210 -23.33 4.69 23.05
N LEU A 211 -22.80 4.05 22.01
CA LEU A 211 -23.32 4.14 20.66
C LEU A 211 -24.21 2.94 20.37
N LEU A 212 -25.38 3.20 19.80
CA LEU A 212 -26.14 2.16 19.11
C LEU A 212 -25.40 1.80 17.81
N ARG A 213 -25.17 0.50 17.57
CA ARG A 213 -24.42 0.00 16.41
C ARG A 213 -25.23 -0.94 15.54
N GLU A 214 -25.04 -0.84 14.23
CA GLU A 214 -25.48 -1.87 13.28
C GLU A 214 -24.72 -3.21 13.50
N PRO A 215 -25.38 -4.38 13.38
CA PRO A 215 -24.73 -5.68 13.51
C PRO A 215 -23.55 -5.90 12.55
N ILE A 216 -22.42 -6.37 13.08
CA ILE A 216 -21.23 -6.67 12.28
C ILE A 216 -21.40 -8.05 11.63
N GLN A 217 -21.66 -8.08 10.33
CA GLN A 217 -21.79 -9.31 9.56
C GLN A 217 -20.49 -10.15 9.59
N LYS A 218 -20.64 -11.48 9.71
CA LYS A 218 -19.54 -12.46 9.70
C LYS A 218 -18.76 -12.39 8.38
N ASN A 219 -17.43 -12.32 8.45
CA ASN A 219 -16.56 -12.45 7.29
C ASN A 219 -16.27 -13.94 6.98
N TYR A 220 -16.07 -14.29 5.71
CA TYR A 220 -15.82 -15.66 5.25
C TYR A 220 -14.62 -16.34 5.95
N PHE A 221 -13.63 -15.56 6.39
CA PHE A 221 -12.43 -16.03 7.09
C PHE A 221 -12.58 -16.08 8.63
N THR A 222 -13.74 -15.71 9.18
CA THR A 222 -14.01 -15.76 10.62
C THR A 222 -14.62 -17.12 10.97
N PRO A 223 -14.07 -17.87 11.96
CA PRO A 223 -14.68 -19.10 12.43
C PRO A 223 -16.09 -18.90 12.99
N ASP A 224 -16.89 -19.95 12.97
CA ASP A 224 -18.19 -20.00 13.65
C ASP A 224 -18.04 -19.93 15.17
N ASN A 225 -18.98 -19.25 15.81
CA ASN A 225 -19.04 -19.16 17.27
C ASN A 225 -19.30 -20.54 17.89
N ARG A 226 -18.93 -20.67 19.16
CA ARG A 226 -19.06 -21.90 19.96
C ARG A 226 -19.66 -21.57 21.34
N PRO A 227 -20.98 -21.28 21.42
CA PRO A 227 -21.67 -21.03 22.68
C PRO A 227 -21.51 -22.19 23.68
N ASP A 228 -21.43 -23.43 23.18
CA ASP A 228 -21.18 -24.65 23.98
C ASP A 228 -19.87 -24.63 24.78
N LYS A 229 -18.96 -23.71 24.44
CA LYS A 229 -17.66 -23.50 25.11
C LYS A 229 -17.46 -22.06 25.60
N GLY A 230 -18.48 -21.21 25.50
CA GLY A 230 -18.38 -19.77 25.77
C GLY A 230 -17.37 -19.04 24.88
N GLN A 231 -17.14 -19.52 23.65
CA GLN A 231 -16.14 -18.98 22.73
C GLN A 231 -16.82 -18.26 21.57
N PHE A 232 -16.72 -16.93 21.54
CA PHE A 232 -17.28 -16.11 20.47
C PHE A 232 -16.14 -15.41 19.71
N PHE A 233 -16.11 -15.55 18.39
CA PHE A 233 -15.09 -14.92 17.55
C PHE A 233 -15.58 -13.57 16.99
N PHE A 234 -16.88 -13.42 16.80
CA PHE A 234 -17.55 -12.19 16.37
C PHE A 234 -18.83 -11.94 17.20
N PRO A 235 -19.27 -10.68 17.34
CA PRO A 235 -20.50 -10.36 18.05
C PRO A 235 -21.71 -10.69 17.17
N ASP A 236 -22.13 -11.95 17.19
CA ASP A 236 -23.41 -12.36 16.60
C ASP A 236 -24.54 -11.91 17.53
N ILE A 237 -25.22 -10.85 17.15
CA ILE A 237 -26.17 -10.15 18.01
C ILE A 237 -27.47 -10.95 18.17
N GLU A 238 -27.85 -11.77 17.20
CA GLU A 238 -29.04 -12.63 17.27
C GLU A 238 -28.75 -13.84 18.17
N GLU A 239 -27.65 -14.57 17.92
CA GLU A 239 -27.21 -15.71 18.74
C GLU A 239 -27.04 -15.30 20.21
N MET A 240 -26.35 -14.19 20.47
CA MET A 240 -26.14 -13.68 21.83
C MET A 240 -27.43 -13.23 22.51
N ALA A 241 -28.40 -12.71 21.76
CA ALA A 241 -29.68 -12.29 22.31
C ALA A 241 -30.59 -13.47 22.64
N GLU A 242 -30.64 -14.50 21.80
CA GLU A 242 -31.37 -15.74 22.09
C GLU A 242 -30.82 -16.43 23.35
N LEU A 243 -29.50 -16.62 23.42
CA LEU A 243 -28.81 -17.24 24.57
C LEU A 243 -29.06 -16.50 25.89
N THR A 244 -29.17 -15.18 25.85
CA THR A 244 -29.31 -14.34 27.06
C THR A 244 -30.72 -13.86 27.35
N LYS A 245 -31.67 -14.14 26.44
CA LYS A 245 -33.06 -13.65 26.45
C LYS A 245 -33.14 -12.12 26.47
N SER A 246 -32.27 -11.47 25.69
CA SER A 246 -32.28 -10.02 25.44
C SER A 246 -32.94 -9.69 24.09
N GLN A 247 -33.08 -8.41 23.77
CA GLN A 247 -33.29 -7.99 22.38
C GLN A 247 -31.97 -8.07 21.60
N PRO A 248 -32.00 -8.34 20.27
CA PRO A 248 -30.84 -8.40 19.39
C PRO A 248 -30.36 -6.98 19.04
N ILE A 249 -29.79 -6.32 20.04
CA ILE A 249 -29.37 -4.92 19.99
C ILE A 249 -28.10 -4.77 20.81
N LEU A 250 -27.03 -4.31 20.16
CA LEU A 250 -25.74 -4.08 20.81
C LEU A 250 -25.45 -2.59 20.96
N ILE A 251 -25.08 -2.22 22.19
CA ILE A 251 -24.58 -0.90 22.56
C ILE A 251 -23.06 -1.01 22.71
N GLU A 252 -22.27 -0.28 21.92
CA GLU A 252 -20.84 -0.07 22.20
C GLU A 252 -20.73 0.98 23.32
N GLN A 253 -20.37 0.56 24.54
CA GLN A 253 -20.15 1.48 25.66
C GLN A 253 -19.00 2.44 25.33
N THR A 254 -19.27 3.73 25.47
CA THR A 254 -18.31 4.79 25.13
C THR A 254 -17.53 5.27 26.33
N MET A 255 -16.30 5.69 26.08
CA MET A 255 -15.38 6.27 27.06
C MET A 255 -14.78 7.57 26.51
N ALA A 256 -14.28 8.45 27.39
CA ALA A 256 -13.48 9.58 26.96
C ALA A 256 -12.14 9.10 26.34
N PRO A 257 -11.59 9.78 25.32
CA PRO A 257 -10.26 9.46 24.79
C PRO A 257 -9.15 10.04 25.69
N ASP A 258 -9.09 9.59 26.94
CA ASP A 258 -8.00 9.88 27.88
C ASP A 258 -7.14 8.64 28.13
N LEU A 259 -5.83 8.81 27.97
CA LEU A 259 -4.81 7.79 28.20
C LEU A 259 -4.61 7.51 29.69
N ILE A 260 -4.83 8.49 30.57
CA ILE A 260 -4.70 8.29 32.01
C ILE A 260 -5.88 7.43 32.50
N GLU A 261 -7.11 7.75 32.11
CA GLU A 261 -8.28 6.91 32.39
C GLU A 261 -8.15 5.48 31.81
N SER A 262 -7.60 5.31 30.59
CA SER A 262 -7.47 3.95 30.01
C SER A 262 -6.46 3.07 30.75
N LEU A 263 -5.30 3.62 31.13
CA LEU A 263 -4.28 2.91 31.90
C LEU A 263 -4.76 2.58 33.33
N ASP A 264 -5.47 3.50 33.98
CA ASP A 264 -6.08 3.27 35.31
C ASP A 264 -7.14 2.17 35.28
N ARG A 265 -7.97 2.13 34.22
CA ARG A 265 -8.97 1.08 33.99
C ARG A 265 -8.33 -0.27 33.70
N GLU A 266 -7.31 -0.32 32.86
CA GLU A 266 -6.56 -1.55 32.56
C GLU A 266 -5.97 -2.15 33.85
N ALA A 267 -5.27 -1.35 34.65
CA ALA A 267 -4.69 -1.76 35.92
C ALA A 267 -5.73 -2.26 36.94
N LYS A 268 -6.99 -1.84 36.82
CA LYS A 268 -8.13 -2.27 37.66
C LYS A 268 -8.97 -3.39 37.03
N GLY A 269 -8.64 -3.84 35.83
CA GLY A 269 -9.43 -4.81 35.06
C GLY A 269 -10.81 -4.30 34.63
N ILE A 270 -11.02 -2.99 34.61
CA ILE A 270 -12.27 -2.36 34.16
C ILE A 270 -12.25 -2.33 32.62
N PRO A 271 -13.29 -2.83 31.93
CA PRO A 271 -13.34 -2.81 30.47
C PRO A 271 -13.11 -1.40 29.88
N ILE A 272 -12.24 -1.35 28.88
CA ILE A 272 -11.83 -0.12 28.18
C ILE A 272 -12.82 0.12 27.03
N GLY A 273 -13.74 1.07 27.24
CA GLY A 273 -14.74 1.47 26.24
C GLY A 273 -14.08 2.16 25.04
N ARG A 274 -14.80 2.25 23.93
CA ARG A 274 -14.26 2.93 22.72
C ARG A 274 -14.56 4.42 22.79
N ALA A 275 -13.66 5.24 22.28
CA ALA A 275 -13.94 6.66 22.05
C ALA A 275 -15.13 6.81 21.06
N ALA A 276 -16.02 7.77 21.33
CA ALA A 276 -17.21 8.04 20.51
C ALA A 276 -16.85 8.75 19.19
N GLN A 277 -16.22 8.03 18.24
CA GLN A 277 -15.62 8.61 17.02
C GLN A 277 -15.87 7.77 15.75
N VAL A 278 -16.01 8.45 14.60
CA VAL A 278 -16.24 7.81 13.28
C VAL A 278 -14.92 7.40 12.62
N ASN A 279 -14.25 6.36 13.13
CA ASN A 279 -13.01 5.86 12.53
C ASN A 279 -13.29 5.00 11.27
N LEU A 280 -13.68 5.66 10.18
CA LEU A 280 -13.85 5.06 8.85
C LEU A 280 -12.65 5.43 7.95
N ARG A 281 -11.81 4.44 7.60
CA ARG A 281 -10.71 4.65 6.66
C ARG A 281 -11.21 5.15 5.30
N ASN A 282 -10.60 6.25 4.83
CA ASN A 282 -10.94 6.94 3.59
C ASN A 282 -9.67 7.32 2.79
N ASN A 283 -9.11 6.36 2.05
CA ASN A 283 -7.90 6.57 1.24
C ASN A 283 -8.23 6.98 -0.21
N HIS A 284 -9.49 7.22 -0.55
CA HIS A 284 -9.93 7.44 -1.94
C HIS A 284 -9.25 8.65 -2.60
N ALA A 285 -8.95 9.71 -1.83
CA ALA A 285 -8.18 10.86 -2.29
C ALA A 285 -6.80 10.48 -2.88
N GLN A 286 -6.06 9.58 -2.23
CA GLN A 286 -4.76 9.10 -2.72
C GLN A 286 -4.92 8.38 -4.07
N TYR A 287 -5.92 7.49 -4.17
CA TYR A 287 -6.20 6.76 -5.41
C TYR A 287 -6.64 7.68 -6.56
N ILE A 288 -7.40 8.75 -6.29
CA ILE A 288 -7.77 9.75 -7.32
C ILE A 288 -6.51 10.32 -7.99
N PHE A 289 -5.50 10.72 -7.20
CA PHE A 289 -4.22 11.20 -7.74
C PHE A 289 -3.47 10.10 -8.51
N THR A 290 -3.46 8.86 -8.03
CA THR A 290 -2.83 7.73 -8.75
C THR A 290 -3.48 7.48 -10.11
N TRP A 291 -4.81 7.39 -10.16
CA TRP A 291 -5.53 7.04 -11.40
C TRP A 291 -5.50 8.17 -12.43
N TYR A 292 -5.71 9.43 -12.03
CA TYR A 292 -5.57 10.54 -12.97
C TYR A 292 -4.10 10.78 -13.36
N GLY A 293 -3.13 10.59 -12.47
CA GLY A 293 -1.71 10.66 -12.81
C GLY A 293 -1.30 9.61 -13.86
N LEU A 294 -1.79 8.37 -13.72
CA LEU A 294 -1.58 7.30 -14.70
C LEU A 294 -2.33 7.58 -16.02
N SER A 295 -3.57 8.09 -15.95
CA SER A 295 -4.35 8.51 -17.11
C SER A 295 -3.63 9.59 -17.94
N VAL A 296 -3.12 10.65 -17.29
CA VAL A 296 -2.39 11.73 -17.96
C VAL A 296 -1.07 11.23 -18.53
N SER A 297 -0.29 10.46 -17.75
CA SER A 297 1.02 9.96 -18.20
C SER A 297 0.90 9.03 -19.42
N THR A 298 -0.09 8.14 -19.42
CA THR A 298 -0.31 7.20 -20.55
C THR A 298 -0.92 7.90 -21.76
N ALA A 299 -1.79 8.90 -21.57
CA ALA A 299 -2.27 9.75 -22.66
C ALA A 299 -1.15 10.57 -23.31
N ILE A 300 -0.22 11.15 -22.53
CA ILE A 300 0.97 11.85 -23.05
C ILE A 300 1.85 10.87 -23.84
N MET A 301 2.13 9.68 -23.32
CA MET A 301 2.91 8.65 -24.02
C MET A 301 2.26 8.24 -25.35
N LEU A 302 0.95 8.02 -25.38
CA LEU A 302 0.18 7.71 -26.58
C LEU A 302 0.25 8.86 -27.60
N TRP A 303 0.04 10.10 -27.16
CA TRP A 303 0.16 11.31 -27.98
C TRP A 303 1.57 11.49 -28.55
N MET A 304 2.62 11.22 -27.78
CA MET A 304 4.01 11.23 -28.25
C MET A 304 4.26 10.14 -29.30
N LEU A 305 3.69 8.95 -29.12
CA LEU A 305 3.80 7.85 -30.09
C LEU A 305 3.10 8.19 -31.41
N LEU A 306 1.89 8.75 -31.35
CA LEU A 306 1.11 9.22 -32.51
C LEU A 306 1.79 10.41 -33.21
N ARG A 307 2.44 11.32 -32.47
CA ARG A 307 3.18 12.47 -33.01
C ARG A 307 4.58 12.15 -33.55
N LYS A 308 5.07 10.90 -33.52
CA LYS A 308 6.38 10.55 -34.10
C LYS A 308 6.37 10.81 -35.61
N ARG A 309 6.98 11.92 -36.02
CA ARG A 309 7.15 12.35 -37.42
C ARG A 309 7.68 11.17 -38.27
N PRO A 310 7.20 11.00 -39.51
CA PRO A 310 7.73 9.96 -40.40
C PRO A 310 9.24 10.14 -40.57
N ASN A 311 10.01 9.07 -40.33
CA ASN A 311 11.48 9.07 -40.27
C ASN A 311 12.10 9.97 -41.35
N GLU A 312 12.83 11.01 -40.98
CA GLU A 312 13.42 11.95 -41.96
C GLU A 312 14.38 11.27 -42.94
N ALA A 313 15.01 10.16 -42.54
CA ALA A 313 15.79 9.31 -43.44
C ALA A 313 14.99 8.86 -44.69
N VAL A 314 13.70 8.54 -44.53
CA VAL A 314 12.80 8.16 -45.64
C VAL A 314 12.44 9.37 -46.50
N ARG A 315 12.42 10.59 -45.93
CA ARG A 315 12.24 11.83 -46.70
C ARG A 315 13.48 12.16 -47.54
N ARG A 316 14.68 12.05 -46.97
CA ARG A 316 15.96 12.31 -47.67
C ARG A 316 16.17 11.35 -48.85
N MET A 317 15.94 10.04 -48.65
CA MET A 317 15.99 9.03 -49.72
C MET A 317 14.98 9.27 -50.87
N ARG A 318 13.95 10.10 -50.65
CA ARG A 318 12.98 10.47 -51.68
C ARG A 318 13.40 11.69 -52.50
N GLN A 319 14.31 12.52 -51.97
CA GLN A 319 14.85 13.67 -52.69
C GLN A 319 15.99 13.25 -53.63
N SER A 320 16.89 12.38 -53.16
CA SER A 320 18.00 11.82 -53.94
C SER A 320 17.59 10.76 -54.99
N LYS A 321 16.33 10.78 -55.44
CA LYS A 321 15.79 9.98 -56.55
C LYS A 321 15.04 10.82 -57.59
N ASN A 322 14.95 12.13 -57.37
CA ASN A 322 14.25 13.10 -58.19
C ASN A 322 15.21 14.19 -58.71
N THR A 323 16.50 13.85 -58.76
CA THR A 323 17.66 14.65 -59.22
C THR A 323 18.61 13.70 -59.91
#